data_AF-A0A7S2MYQ1-F1
#
_entry.id   AF-A0A7S2MYQ1-F1
#
_cell.length_a   1.000
_cell.length_b   1.000
_cell.length_c   1.000
_cell.angle_alpha   90.00
_cell.angle_beta   90.00
_cell.angle_gamma   90.00
#
_symmetry.space_group_name_H-M   'P 1'
#
loop_
_entity.id
_entity.type
_entity.pdbx_description
1 polymer ?
#
loop_
_entity_poly.entity_id
_entity_poly.type
_entity_poly.pdbx_seq_one_letter_code
_entity_poly.pdbx_strand_id
1 'polypeptide(L)'
;YKAHVAGGCVARPPEESAAKRPRQEEQPEEQEDLISEVRLCAMRGHQGVRQALRSEPFCELLRQLDSAPDRRKALEELLERDAFFGGVVDHMMEAIEFKPPS
;
A
#
# COMPACT_ATOMS: atom_id res chain seq x y z
N TYR A 1 4.11 -57.85 12.49
CA TYR A 1 3.39 -57.48 11.25
C TYR A 1 2.82 -56.08 11.45
N LYS A 2 3.45 -55.04 10.88
CA LYS A 2 2.95 -53.65 10.90
C LYS A 2 2.50 -53.31 9.48
N ALA A 3 1.21 -53.09 9.32
CA ALA A 3 0.58 -52.78 8.05
C ALA A 3 0.86 -51.33 7.64
N HIS A 4 1.40 -51.14 6.44
CA HIS A 4 1.45 -49.85 5.76
C HIS A 4 0.11 -49.65 5.03
N VAL A 5 -0.69 -48.68 5.46
CA VAL A 5 -1.83 -48.18 4.68
C VAL A 5 -1.35 -46.97 3.89
N ALA A 6 -0.99 -47.21 2.64
CA ALA A 6 -0.84 -46.16 1.64
C ALA A 6 -2.24 -45.66 1.27
N GLY A 7 -2.67 -44.55 1.87
CA GLY A 7 -3.90 -43.86 1.47
C GLY A 7 -3.68 -43.16 0.13
N GLY A 8 -4.17 -43.77 -0.94
CA GLY A 8 -4.20 -43.18 -2.28
C GLY A 8 -5.18 -42.00 -2.34
N CYS A 9 -4.68 -40.84 -2.74
CA CYS A 9 -5.51 -39.70 -3.13
C CYS A 9 -6.37 -40.07 -4.35
N VAL A 10 -7.68 -40.16 -4.15
CA VAL A 10 -8.65 -40.27 -5.24
C VAL A 10 -8.88 -38.86 -5.80
N ALA A 11 -8.51 -38.69 -7.08
CA ALA A 11 -8.64 -37.46 -7.83
C ALA A 11 -10.11 -37.05 -8.00
N ARG A 12 -10.42 -35.79 -7.66
CA ARG A 12 -11.67 -35.11 -8.03
C ARG A 12 -11.59 -34.70 -9.52
N PRO A 13 -12.62 -34.93 -10.35
CA PRO A 13 -12.59 -34.54 -11.76
C PRO A 13 -12.57 -33.00 -11.90
N PRO A 14 -11.93 -32.47 -12.96
CA PRO A 14 -11.76 -31.03 -13.16
C PRO A 14 -13.09 -30.39 -13.57
N GLU A 15 -13.59 -29.46 -12.76
CA GLU A 15 -14.64 -28.52 -13.17
C GLU A 15 -14.06 -27.53 -14.20
N GLU A 16 -14.91 -27.18 -15.17
CA GLU A 16 -14.58 -26.40 -16.35
C GLU A 16 -13.78 -25.14 -16.02
N SER A 17 -12.62 -25.04 -16.66
CA SER A 17 -11.77 -23.86 -16.61
C SER A 17 -12.53 -22.65 -17.17
N ALA A 18 -12.97 -21.76 -16.26
CA ALA A 18 -13.43 -20.43 -16.62
C ALA A 18 -12.36 -19.75 -17.50
N ALA A 19 -12.77 -19.32 -18.69
CA ALA A 19 -11.91 -18.71 -19.69
C ALA A 19 -11.06 -17.59 -19.06
N LYS A 20 -9.74 -17.70 -19.18
CA LYS A 20 -8.80 -16.65 -18.76
C LYS A 20 -9.14 -15.38 -19.52
N ARG A 21 -9.54 -14.32 -18.80
CA ARG A 21 -9.69 -12.99 -19.40
C ARG A 21 -8.35 -12.59 -20.03
N PRO A 22 -8.34 -12.04 -21.26
CA PRO A 22 -7.11 -11.56 -21.86
C PRO A 22 -6.47 -10.52 -20.95
N ARG A 23 -5.17 -10.67 -20.71
CA ARG A 23 -4.36 -9.73 -19.93
C ARG A 23 -4.41 -8.38 -20.65
N GLN A 24 -5.04 -7.40 -20.02
CA GLN A 24 -4.94 -6.01 -20.45
C GLN A 24 -3.53 -5.57 -20.03
N GLU A 25 -2.64 -5.40 -21.00
CA GLU A 25 -1.34 -4.76 -20.75
C GLU A 25 -1.63 -3.30 -20.40
N GLU A 26 -1.37 -2.92 -19.15
CA GLU A 26 -1.40 -1.54 -18.70
C GLU A 26 -0.36 -0.76 -19.51
N GLN A 27 -0.81 0.30 -20.20
CA GLN A 27 0.06 1.18 -20.96
C GLN A 27 1.09 1.82 -20.04
N PRO A 28 2.38 1.88 -20.41
CA PRO A 28 3.44 2.45 -19.59
C PRO A 28 3.53 3.96 -19.83
N GLU A 29 2.51 4.71 -19.43
CA GLU A 29 2.57 6.18 -19.40
C GLU A 29 2.06 6.61 -18.01
N GLU A 30 2.88 7.36 -17.26
CA GLU A 30 2.74 7.78 -15.82
C GLU A 30 3.48 6.95 -14.73
N GLN A 31 4.67 6.41 -15.00
CA GLN A 31 5.48 5.75 -13.95
C GLN A 31 6.32 6.68 -13.05
N GLU A 32 6.45 7.97 -13.38
CA GLU A 32 7.34 8.88 -12.62
C GLU A 32 6.75 9.38 -11.29
N ASP A 33 5.41 9.41 -11.17
CA ASP A 33 4.72 9.88 -9.96
C ASP A 33 4.34 8.75 -8.98
N LEU A 34 4.68 7.50 -9.31
CA LEU A 34 4.33 6.33 -8.51
C LEU A 34 5.50 5.90 -7.62
N ILE A 35 5.20 5.60 -6.36
CA ILE A 35 6.18 5.04 -5.42
C ILE A 35 6.44 3.58 -5.80
N SER A 36 7.71 3.21 -5.99
CA SER A 36 8.10 1.83 -6.32
C SER A 36 7.61 0.82 -5.27
N GLU A 37 7.30 -0.41 -5.69
CA GLU A 37 6.82 -1.46 -4.77
C GLU A 37 7.78 -1.72 -3.59
N VAL A 38 9.08 -1.62 -3.84
CA VAL A 38 10.11 -1.76 -2.80
C VAL A 38 9.96 -0.68 -1.73
N ARG A 39 9.77 0.58 -2.16
CA ARG A 39 9.55 1.72 -1.24
C ARG A 39 8.21 1.63 -0.51
N LEU A 40 7.16 1.16 -1.18
CA LEU A 40 5.87 0.87 -0.54
C LEU A 40 6.02 -0.20 0.55
N CYS A 41 6.77 -1.27 0.29
CA CYS A 41 7.06 -2.31 1.27
C CYS A 41 7.85 -1.76 2.47
N ALA A 42 8.83 -0.88 2.23
CA ALA A 42 9.58 -0.24 3.30
C ALA A 42 8.67 0.63 4.19
N MET A 43 7.80 1.45 3.60
CA MET A 43 6.80 2.23 4.36
C MET A 43 5.84 1.33 5.17
N ARG A 44 5.39 0.22 4.60
CA ARG A 44 4.54 -0.76 5.33
C ARG A 44 5.26 -1.41 6.51
N GLY A 45 6.59 -1.57 6.43
CA GLY A 45 7.42 -2.10 7.51
C GLY A 45 7.76 -1.08 8.60
N HIS A 46 7.72 0.22 8.28
CA HIS A 46 8.13 1.29 9.18
C HIS A 46 7.20 1.45 10.38
N GLN A 47 7.74 1.41 11.60
CA GLN A 47 6.93 1.43 12.82
C GLN A 47 6.12 2.72 12.96
N GLY A 48 6.74 3.89 12.70
CA GLY A 48 6.06 5.19 12.77
C GLY A 48 4.89 5.29 11.80
N VAL A 49 5.08 4.82 10.55
CA VAL A 49 4.01 4.80 9.54
C VAL A 49 2.88 3.87 9.99
N ARG A 50 3.19 2.65 10.44
CA ARG A 50 2.17 1.70 10.91
C ARG A 50 1.36 2.21 12.10
N GLN A 51 2.00 2.94 13.02
CA GLN A 51 1.31 3.53 14.16
C GLN A 51 0.40 4.67 13.73
N ALA A 52 0.89 5.57 12.86
CA ALA A 52 0.10 6.65 12.28
C ALA A 52 -1.15 6.12 11.56
N LEU A 53 -1.02 5.11 10.70
CA LEU A 53 -2.14 4.50 9.96
C LEU A 53 -3.23 3.89 10.86
N ARG A 54 -2.92 3.57 12.11
CA ARG A 54 -3.87 3.03 13.10
C ARG A 54 -4.45 4.08 14.03
N SER A 55 -4.00 5.32 13.90
CA SER A 55 -4.39 6.40 14.78
C SER A 55 -5.67 7.07 14.28
N GLU A 56 -6.57 7.38 15.22
CA GLU A 56 -7.80 8.13 14.92
C GLU A 56 -7.52 9.47 14.20
N PRO A 57 -6.50 10.28 14.60
CA PRO A 57 -6.20 11.53 13.92
C PRO A 57 -5.88 11.37 12.43
N PHE A 58 -5.15 10.31 12.07
CA PHE A 58 -4.84 10.03 10.68
C PHE A 58 -6.10 9.66 9.87
N CYS A 59 -7.01 8.89 10.47
CA CYS A 59 -8.29 8.57 9.83
C CYS A 59 -9.15 9.81 9.58
N GLU A 60 -9.20 10.74 10.53
CA GLU A 60 -9.91 12.02 10.35
C GLU A 60 -9.28 12.88 9.27
N LEU A 61 -7.95 12.94 9.23
CA LEU A 61 -7.21 13.68 8.20
C LEU A 61 -7.52 13.14 6.79
N LEU A 62 -7.58 11.83 6.63
CA LEU A 62 -7.97 11.22 5.34
C LEU A 62 -9.38 11.62 4.93
N ARG A 63 -10.34 11.62 5.86
CA ARG A 63 -11.73 12.07 5.57
C ARG A 63 -11.78 13.53 5.17
N GLN A 64 -11.01 14.39 5.84
CA GLN A 64 -10.91 15.81 5.51
C GLN A 64 -10.35 16.00 4.10
N LEU A 65 -9.24 15.33 3.76
CA LEU A 65 -8.67 15.34 2.42
C LEU A 65 -9.64 14.81 1.36
N ASP A 66 -10.36 13.73 1.65
CA ASP A 66 -11.32 13.17 0.70
C ASP A 66 -12.47 14.12 0.39
N SER A 67 -12.89 14.90 1.39
CA SER A 67 -13.95 15.91 1.28
C SER A 67 -13.47 17.26 0.74
N ALA A 68 -12.16 17.48 0.58
CA ALA A 68 -11.61 18.76 0.18
C ALA A 68 -11.95 19.07 -1.29
N PRO A 69 -12.44 20.29 -1.60
CA PRO A 69 -12.71 20.69 -2.98
C PRO A 69 -11.43 20.81 -3.81
N ASP A 70 -10.30 21.12 -3.16
CA ASP A 70 -8.96 21.12 -3.74
C ASP A 70 -8.02 20.33 -2.83
N ARG A 71 -7.73 19.09 -3.23
CA ARG A 71 -6.88 18.17 -2.46
C ARG A 71 -5.44 18.62 -2.38
N ARG A 72 -4.92 19.23 -3.45
CA ARG A 72 -3.52 19.68 -3.48
C ARG A 72 -3.31 20.79 -2.48
N LYS A 73 -4.18 21.80 -2.52
CA LYS A 73 -4.13 22.91 -1.57
C LYS A 73 -4.32 22.43 -0.13
N ALA A 74 -5.24 21.49 0.11
CA ALA A 74 -5.45 20.92 1.44
C ALA A 74 -4.21 20.17 1.97
N LEU A 75 -3.50 19.43 1.11
CA LEU A 75 -2.24 18.78 1.47
C LEU A 75 -1.15 19.79 1.81
N GLU A 76 -0.99 20.85 1.01
CA GLU A 76 -0.04 21.93 1.28
C GLU A 76 -0.33 22.60 2.64
N GLU A 77 -1.60 22.90 2.94
CA GLU A 77 -2.00 23.48 4.23
C GLU A 77 -1.76 22.53 5.41
N LEU A 78 -2.02 21.23 5.25
CA LEU A 78 -1.76 20.24 6.29
C LEU A 78 -0.26 20.08 6.56
N LEU A 79 0.59 20.10 5.52
CA LEU A 79 2.04 20.06 5.68
C LEU A 79 2.56 21.26 6.48
N GLU A 80 1.99 22.45 6.28
CA GLU A 80 2.42 23.67 6.96
C GLU A 80 1.89 23.78 8.40
N ARG A 81 0.67 23.30 8.66
CA ARG A 81 -0.07 23.65 9.88
C ARG A 81 -0.30 22.49 10.83
N ASP A 82 -0.30 21.26 10.33
CA ASP A 82 -0.59 20.08 11.12
C ASP A 82 0.70 19.34 11.46
N ALA A 83 1.16 19.51 12.71
CA ALA A 83 2.40 18.88 13.19
C ALA A 83 2.31 17.35 13.22
N PHE A 84 1.11 16.79 13.37
CA PHE A 84 0.92 15.35 13.32
C PHE A 84 1.14 14.85 11.88
N PHE A 85 0.53 15.50 10.89
CA PHE A 85 0.71 15.17 9.48
C PHE A 85 2.15 15.33 9.02
N GLY A 86 2.82 16.42 9.43
CA GLY A 86 4.25 16.62 9.20
C GLY A 86 5.08 15.45 9.72
N GLY A 87 4.84 15.01 10.96
CA GLY A 87 5.53 13.85 11.53
C GLY A 87 5.24 12.54 10.80
N VAL A 88 4.03 12.35 10.28
CA VAL A 88 3.71 11.17 9.45
C VAL A 88 4.51 11.20 8.14
N VAL A 89 4.61 12.36 7.51
CA VAL A 89 5.38 12.54 6.28
C VAL A 89 6.87 12.30 6.54
N ASP A 90 7.41 12.79 7.65
CA ASP A 90 8.79 12.51 8.05
C ASP A 90 9.05 11.01 8.18
N HIS A 91 8.15 10.27 8.83
CA HIS A 91 8.25 8.81 8.92
C HIS A 91 8.16 8.11 7.55
N MET A 92 7.39 8.65 6.61
CA MET A 92 7.34 8.12 5.24
C MET A 92 8.63 8.39 4.47
N MET A 93 9.20 9.60 4.62
CA MET A 93 10.44 10.02 3.97
C MET A 93 11.65 9.24 4.51
N GLU A 94 11.68 9.02 5.82
CA GLU A 94 12.65 8.14 6.49
C GLU A 94 12.55 6.71 5.94
N ALA A 95 11.34 6.16 5.83
CA ALA A 95 11.13 4.80 5.37
C ALA A 95 11.57 4.54 3.91
N ILE A 96 11.57 5.56 3.06
CA ILE A 96 12.01 5.44 1.66
C ILE A 96 13.44 5.95 1.44
N GLU A 97 14.15 6.29 2.52
CA GLU A 97 15.49 6.89 2.51
C GLU A 97 15.59 8.10 1.56
N PHE A 98 14.56 8.95 1.55
CA PHE A 98 14.54 10.11 0.69
C PHE A 98 15.69 11.06 1.05
N LYS A 99 16.54 11.35 0.08
CA LYS A 99 17.58 12.38 0.19
C LYS A 99 17.20 13.56 -0.67
N PRO A 100 17.06 14.77 -0.09
CA PRO A 100 16.79 15.95 -0.90
C PRO A 100 17.94 16.19 -1.89
N PRO A 101 17.64 16.69 -3.10
CA PRO A 101 18.68 17.09 -4.04
C PRO A 101 19.54 18.19 -3.41
N SER A 102 20.86 18.02 -3.49
CA SER A 102 21.86 18.98 -2.99
C SER A 102 22.06 20.16 -3.92
#